data_AF-A0A3D5Q4R4-F1
#
_entry.id   AF-A0A3D5Q4R4-F1
#
_cell.length_a   1.000
_cell.length_b   1.000
_cell.length_c   1.000
_cell.angle_alpha   90.00
_cell.angle_beta   90.00
_cell.angle_gamma   90.00
#
_symmetry.space_group_name_H-M   'P 1'
#
loop_
_entity.id
_entity.type
_entity.pdbx_description
1 polymer ?
#
loop_
_entity_poly.entity_id
_entity_poly.type
_entity_poly.pdbx_seq_one_letter_code
_entity_poly.pdbx_strand_id
1 'polypeptide(L)' 'MILNILEYPDPRLRTIARPVREVTDDVRKLIDDMFETM' A
#
# COMPACT_ATOMS: atom_id res chain seq x y z
N MET A 1 8.67 2.06 -8.22
CA MET A 1 9.07 0.65 -8.03
C MET A 1 7.81 -0.19 -7.96
N ILE A 2 7.72 -1.29 -8.72
CA ILE A 2 6.53 -2.15 -8.71
C ILE A 2 6.44 -2.94 -7.40
N LEU A 3 5.29 -2.86 -6.73
CA LEU A 3 4.97 -3.58 -5.50
C LEU A 3 4.38 -4.96 -5.81
N ASN A 4 4.63 -5.94 -4.96
CA ASN A 4 4.00 -7.27 -5.10
C ASN A 4 2.54 -7.22 -4.63
N ILE A 5 1.61 -7.63 -5.51
CA ILE A 5 0.19 -7.75 -5.17
C ILE A 5 -0.04 -9.03 -4.38
N LEU A 6 -0.81 -8.93 -3.29
CA LEU A 6 -1.23 -10.08 -2.50
C LEU A 6 -2.51 -10.68 -3.10
N GLU A 7 -2.54 -12.01 -3.23
CA GLU A 7 -3.68 -12.75 -3.79
C GLU A 7 -4.45 -13.52 -2.71
N TYR A 8 -5.73 -13.78 -2.96
CA TYR A 8 -6.53 -14.63 -2.08
C TYR A 8 -6.01 -16.09 -2.13
N PRO A 9 -5.85 -16.81 -1.00
CA PRO A 9 -6.33 -16.49 0.35
C PRO A 9 -5.28 -15.94 1.35
N ASP A 10 -4.61 -14.81 1.07
CA ASP A 10 -3.70 -14.20 2.05
C ASP A 10 -4.45 -13.56 3.25
N PRO A 11 -4.15 -13.93 4.51
CA PRO A 11 -4.83 -13.38 5.70
C PRO A 11 -4.60 -11.87 5.88
N ARG A 12 -3.51 -11.30 5.34
CA ARG A 12 -3.22 -9.87 5.41
C ARG A 12 -4.27 -9.04 4.68
N LEU A 13 -4.90 -9.59 3.65
CA LEU A 13 -5.99 -8.95 2.91
C LEU A 13 -7.24 -8.71 3.77
N ARG A 14 -7.34 -9.32 4.96
CA ARG A 14 -8.42 -9.11 5.94
C ARG A 14 -8.08 -8.10 7.03
N THR A 15 -6.90 -7.48 6.97
CA THR A 15 -6.42 -6.56 8.02
C THR A 15 -7.04 -5.17 7.82
N ILE A 16 -7.61 -4.60 8.88
CA ILE A 16 -8.13 -3.22 8.85
C ILE A 16 -6.94 -2.25 8.91
N ALA A 17 -6.82 -1.39 7.90
CA ALA A 17 -5.77 -0.39 7.85
C ALA A 17 -5.96 0.67 8.95
N ARG A 18 -4.84 1.15 9.50
CA ARG A 18 -4.85 2.27 10.45
C ARG A 18 -4.92 3.60 9.70
N PRO A 19 -5.52 4.64 10.30
CA PRO A 19 -5.53 5.97 9.69
C PRO A 19 -4.11 6.52 9.56
N VAL A 20 -3.84 7.17 8.42
CA VAL A 20 -2.60 7.93 8.21
C VAL A 20 -2.74 9.27 8.93
N ARG A 21 -1.83 9.58 9.86
CA ARG A 21 -1.89 10.82 10.66
C ARG A 21 -1.33 12.04 9.91
N GLU A 22 -0.30 11.83 9.11
CA GLU A 22 0.40 12.88 8.36
C GLU A 22 0.90 12.32 7.03
N VAL A 23 0.85 13.15 5.98
CA VAL A 23 1.32 12.78 4.64
C VAL A 23 2.75 13.29 4.47
N THR A 24 3.71 12.43 4.82
CA THR A 24 5.14 12.68 4.61
C THR A 24 5.57 12.32 3.19
N ASP A 25 6.81 12.63 2.84
CA ASP A 25 7.39 12.27 1.54
C ASP A 25 7.42 10.75 1.32
N ASP A 26 7.59 9.95 2.38
CA ASP A 26 7.51 8.48 2.30
C ASP A 26 6.11 8.00 1.90
N VAL A 27 5.07 8.66 2.41
CA VAL A 27 3.67 8.33 2.05
C VAL A 27 3.41 8.70 0.59
N ARG A 28 3.94 9.84 0.12
CA ARG A 28 3.84 10.24 -1.29
C ARG A 28 4.54 9.24 -2.20
N LYS A 29 5.75 8.82 -1.84
CA LYS A 29 6.48 7.79 -2.58
C LYS A 29 5.73 6.46 -2.64
N LEU A 30 5.12 6.04 -1.53
CA LEU A 30 4.29 4.83 -1.50
C LEU A 30 3.11 4.94 -2.48
N ILE A 31 2.46 6.11 -2.55
CA ILE A 31 1.37 6.35 -3.50
C ILE A 31 1.87 6.24 -4.94
N ASP A 32 3.03 6.84 -5.26
CA ASP A 32 3.62 6.76 -6.60
C ASP A 32 3.95 5.31 -6.98
N ASP A 33 4.54 4.54 -6.06
CA ASP A 33 4.84 3.12 -6.25
C ASP A 33 3.55 2.28 -6.43
N MET A 34 2.48 2.61 -5.70
CA MET A 34 1.16 1.96 -5.86
C MET A 34 0.54 2.27 -7.23
N PHE A 35 0.64 3.51 -7.72
CA PHE A 35 0.13 3.87 -9.04
C PHE A 35 0.90 3.18 -10.17
N GLU A 36 2.22 3.04 -10.05
CA GLU A 36 3.04 2.31 -11.03
C GLU A 36 2.71 0.82 -11.08
N THR A 37 2.21 0.26 -9.97
CA THR A 37 1.88 -1.17 -9.86
C THR A 37 0.52 -1.53 -10.49
N MET A 38 -0.37 -0.55 -10.68
CA MET A 38 -1.74 -0.74 -11.22
C MET A 38 -1.79 -0.61 -12.74
#